data_AF-T1A8F7-F1
#
_entry.id   AF-T1A8F7-F1
#
_cell.length_a   1.000
_cell.length_b   1.000
_cell.length_c   1.000
_cell.angle_alpha   90.00
_cell.angle_beta   90.00
_cell.angle_gamma   90.00
#
_symmetry.space_group_name_H-M   'P 1'
#
loop_
_entity.id
_entity.type
_entity.pdbx_description
1 polymer ?
#
loop_
_entity_poly.entity_id
_entity_poly.type
_entity_poly.pdbx_seq_one_letter_code
_entity_poly.pdbx_strand_id
1 'polypeptide(L)' 'MTDPIVTEDLEKTYPGGTRAVAGVSIEVRPGEIFGFLGPNGAGKSTTVGMLTTLLKPTR' A
#
# COMPACT_ATOMS: atom_id res chain seq x y z
N MET A 1 -10.59 15.91 -12.71
CA MET A 1 -9.23 15.99 -12.13
C MET A 1 -9.04 14.64 -11.46
N THR A 2 -8.10 13.82 -11.92
CA THR A 2 -7.96 12.43 -11.47
C THR A 2 -7.10 12.40 -10.21
N ASP A 3 -7.50 11.60 -9.23
CA ASP A 3 -6.67 11.38 -8.04
C ASP A 3 -5.38 10.63 -8.44
N PRO A 4 -4.19 11.13 -8.08
CA PRO A 4 -2.92 10.57 -8.53
C PRO A 4 -2.63 9.19 -7.94
N ILE A 5 -3.17 8.86 -6.77
CA ILE A 5 -3.02 7.55 -6.14
C ILE A 5 -4.39 7.09 -5.65
N VAL A 6 -4.90 6.01 -6.22
CA VAL A 6 -6.13 5.34 -5.78
C VAL A 6 -5.88 3.84 -5.72
N THR A 7 -6.26 3.24 -4.60
CA THR A 7 -6.28 1.79 -4.45
C THR A 7 -7.45 1.36 -3.57
N GLU A 8 -8.03 0.22 -3.89
CA GLU A 8 -9.14 -0.39 -3.17
C GLU A 8 -8.71 -1.79 -2.74
N ASP A 9 -8.83 -2.09 -1.45
CA ASP A 9 -8.56 -3.41 -0.85
C ASP A 9 -7.18 -3.99 -1.21
N LEU A 10 -6.13 -3.16 -1.25
CA LEU A 10 -4.78 -3.61 -1.61
C LEU A 10 -4.26 -4.66 -0.62
N GLU A 11 -3.81 -5.80 -1.12
CA GLU A 11 -3.26 -6.86 -0.28
C GLU A 11 -1.86 -7.32 -0.70
N LYS A 12 -1.08 -7.72 0.30
CA LYS A 12 0.16 -8.45 0.10
C LYS A 12 0.30 -9.58 1.11
N THR A 13 0.29 -10.80 0.60
CA THR A 13 0.76 -11.98 1.32
C THR A 13 2.07 -12.48 0.70
N TYR A 14 3.10 -12.66 1.52
CA TYR A 14 4.37 -13.23 1.06
C TYR A 14 4.34 -14.76 1.09
N PRO A 15 5.24 -15.43 0.33
CA PRO A 15 5.48 -16.86 0.53
C PRO A 15 5.74 -17.16 2.01
N GLY A 16 5.07 -18.18 2.55
CA GLY A 16 5.08 -18.49 3.99
C GLY A 16 3.87 -17.96 4.76
N GLY A 17 2.94 -17.25 4.10
CA GLY A 17 1.64 -16.90 4.67
C GLY A 17 1.60 -15.58 5.44
N THR A 18 2.71 -14.86 5.53
CA THR A 18 2.75 -13.55 6.18
C THR A 18 1.94 -12.53 5.37
N ARG A 19 0.79 -12.13 5.91
CA ARG A 19 -0.06 -11.06 5.36
C ARG A 19 0.49 -9.70 5.78
N ALA A 20 1.36 -9.13 4.94
CA ALA A 20 2.05 -7.87 5.18
C ALA A 20 1.15 -6.64 4.96
N VAL A 21 0.17 -6.74 4.05
CA VAL A 21 -0.87 -5.72 3.82
C VAL A 21 -2.20 -6.44 3.66
N ALA A 22 -3.24 -5.92 4.30
CA ALA A 22 -4.45 -6.66 4.62
C ALA A 22 -5.74 -5.93 4.21
N GLY A 23 -5.82 -5.43 2.97
CA GLY A 23 -7.00 -4.72 2.46
C GLY A 23 -6.91 -3.24 2.79
N VAL A 24 -5.93 -2.56 2.20
CA VAL A 24 -5.69 -1.13 2.40
C VAL A 24 -6.27 -0.34 1.22
N SER A 25 -7.22 0.55 1.51
CA SER A 25 -7.79 1.48 0.54
C SER A 25 -7.29 2.89 0.81
N ILE A 26 -6.75 3.54 -0.22
CA ILE A 26 -6.13 4.87 -0.12
C ILE A 26 -6.54 5.68 -1.34
N GLU A 27 -6.92 6.94 -1.12
CA GLU A 27 -7.04 7.99 -2.11
C GLU A 27 -6.09 9.12 -1.66
N VAL A 28 -5.15 9.52 -2.52
CA VAL A 28 -4.29 10.69 -2.29
C VAL A 28 -4.57 11.70 -3.38
N ARG A 29 -4.90 12.92 -2.99
CA ARG A 29 -5.31 13.99 -3.93
C ARG A 29 -4.10 14.73 -4.50
N PRO A 30 -4.26 15.44 -5.64
CA PRO A 30 -3.21 16.30 -6.16
C PRO A 30 -2.75 17.34 -5.12
N GLY A 31 -1.44 17.36 -4.84
CA GLY A 31 -0.83 18.28 -3.88
C GLY A 31 -0.90 17.86 -2.41
N GLU A 32 -1.50 16.71 -2.10
CA GLU A 32 -1.57 16.19 -0.75
C GLU A 32 -0.25 15.55 -0.31
N ILE A 33 0.13 15.77 0.96
CA ILE A 33 1.24 15.08 1.61
C ILE A 33 0.67 13.95 2.47
N PHE A 34 0.86 12.71 2.02
CA PHE A 34 0.43 11.50 2.71
C PHE A 34 1.63 10.75 3.31
N GLY A 35 1.50 10.22 4.53
CA GLY A 35 2.56 9.47 5.20
C GLY A 35 2.06 8.24 5.95
N PHE A 36 2.83 7.15 5.89
CA PHE A 36 2.57 5.95 6.68
C PHE A 36 3.30 6.00 8.02
N LEU A 37 2.58 5.88 9.13
CA LEU A 37 3.13 5.82 10.47
C LEU A 37 2.82 4.47 11.14
N GLY A 38 3.81 3.89 11.81
CA GLY A 38 3.66 2.63 12.54
C GLY A 38 5.00 1.96 12.83
N PRO A 39 5.02 0.90 13.66
CA PRO A 39 6.24 0.18 14.02
C PRO A 39 6.86 -0.57 12.82
N ASN A 40 8.06 -1.11 13.01
CA ASN A 40 8.68 -1.99 12.02
C ASN A 40 7.82 -3.25 11.81
N GLY A 41 7.71 -3.69 10.56
CA GLY A 41 6.84 -4.82 10.19
C GLY A 41 5.38 -4.48 9.94
N ALA A 42 4.91 -3.25 10.19
CA ALA A 42 3.52 -2.84 9.98
C ALA A 42 3.05 -2.74 8.50
N GLY A 43 3.85 -3.17 7.53
CA GLY A 43 3.46 -3.14 6.11
C GLY A 43 3.72 -1.83 5.35
N LYS A 44 4.35 -0.82 5.98
CA LYS A 44 4.63 0.50 5.37
C LYS A 44 5.39 0.41 4.05
N SER A 45 6.61 -0.13 4.07
CA SER A 45 7.45 -0.25 2.86
C SER A 45 6.85 -1.20 1.83
N THR A 46 6.12 -2.23 2.29
CA THR A 46 5.39 -3.14 1.39
C THR A 46 4.28 -2.41 0.63
N THR A 47 3.52 -1.55 1.31
CA THR A 47 2.47 -0.74 0.68
C THR A 47 3.06 0.25 -0.31
N VAL A 48 4.10 1.00 0.09
CA VAL A 48 4.80 1.94 -0.81
C VAL A 48 5.39 1.22 -2.03
N GLY A 49 5.97 0.04 -1.84
CA GLY A 49 6.49 -0.76 -2.95
C GLY A 49 5.40 -1.20 -3.93
N MET A 50 4.19 -1.47 -3.46
CA MET A 50 3.05 -1.79 -4.34
C MET A 50 2.56 -0.56 -5.10
N LEU A 51 2.38 0.57 -4.41
CA LEU A 51 1.95 1.84 -5.02
C LEU A 51 2.95 2.33 -6.08
N THR A 52 4.24 2.04 -5.91
CA THR A 52 5.30 2.40 -6.87
C THR A 52 5.64 1.29 -7.85
N THR A 53 4.84 0.21 -7.91
CA THR A 53 5.01 -0.95 -8.81
C THR A 53 6.30 -1.77 -8.64
N LEU A 54 7.09 -1.50 -7.60
CA LEU A 54 8.25 -2.32 -7.21
C LEU A 54 7.84 -3.69 -6.69
N LEU A 55 6.63 -3.79 -6.13
CA LEU A 55 6.05 -5.03 -5.62
C LEU A 55 4.69 -5.28 -6.28
N LYS A 56 4.46 -6.52 -6.73
CA LYS A 56 3.12 -6.92 -7.19
C LYS A 56 2.22 -7.24 -5.98
N PRO A 57 0.99 -6.70 -5.93
CA PRO A 57 0.00 -7.12 -4.94
C PRO A 57 -0.37 -8.60 -5.10
N THR A 58 -0.84 -9.21 -4.02
CA THR A 58 -1.49 -10.54 -4.11
C THR A 58 -2.94 -10.43 -4.51
N ARG A 59 -3.59 -9.32 -4.15
CA ARG A 59 -4.94 -8.94 -4.56
C ARG A 59 -4.97 -7.43 -4.74
#